data_AF-A0A1Y1I983-F1
#
_entry.id   AF-A0A1Y1I983-F1
#
_cell.length_a   1.000
_cell.length_b   1.000
_cell.length_c   1.000
_cell.angle_alpha   90.00
_cell.angle_beta   90.00
_cell.angle_gamma   90.00
#
_symmetry.space_group_name_H-M   'P 1'
#
loop_
_entity.id
_entity.type
_entity.pdbx_description
1 polymer ?
#
loop_
_entity_poly.entity_id
_entity_poly.type
_entity_poly.pdbx_seq_one_letter_code
_entity_poly.pdbx_strand_id
1 'polypeptide(L)'
;MGSPDLRSSEHQKHHDGIREEEATTVTTKVCSDCQREKSLRNFTRLISSPDGHHFLCRACNAEWIARCKGQTYKHLGLSRMESLERSKTCNRSDLMRTDTYGRPED
;
A
#
# COMPACT_ATOMS: atom_id res chain seq x y z
N MET A 1 -25.06 -59.25 -28.46
CA MET A 1 -25.38 -58.19 -29.44
C MET A 1 -24.55 -56.99 -29.06
N GLY A 2 -23.53 -56.71 -29.87
CA GLY A 2 -22.58 -55.63 -29.64
C GLY A 2 -23.09 -54.29 -30.14
N SER A 3 -22.51 -53.21 -29.62
CA SER A 3 -22.59 -51.84 -30.14
C SER A 3 -21.74 -50.90 -29.25
N PRO A 4 -21.20 -49.80 -29.78
CA PRO A 4 -19.79 -49.77 -30.17
C PRO A 4 -18.97 -48.63 -29.54
N ASP A 5 -17.65 -48.79 -29.65
CA ASP A 5 -16.59 -47.78 -29.61
C ASP A 5 -17.00 -46.41 -30.17
N LEU A 6 -16.93 -45.36 -29.36
CA LEU A 6 -16.87 -43.98 -29.86
C LEU A 6 -15.97 -43.09 -28.99
N ARG A 7 -14.75 -42.94 -29.52
CA ARG A 7 -14.15 -41.65 -29.93
C ARG A 7 -13.55 -40.77 -28.85
N SER A 8 -12.22 -40.95 -28.70
CA SER A 8 -11.19 -39.91 -28.83
C SER A 8 -11.63 -38.48 -28.54
N SER A 9 -11.13 -37.93 -27.44
CA SER A 9 -11.03 -36.48 -27.22
C SER A 9 -9.81 -36.17 -26.37
N GLU A 10 -8.64 -36.66 -26.80
CA GLU A 10 -7.34 -36.17 -26.36
C GLU A 10 -7.17 -34.72 -26.83
N HIS A 11 -7.67 -33.80 -26.01
CA HIS A 11 -7.35 -32.38 -26.15
C HIS A 11 -5.93 -32.14 -25.61
N GLN A 12 -4.94 -32.39 -26.47
CA GLN A 12 -3.57 -31.97 -26.27
C GLN A 12 -3.51 -30.43 -26.30
N LYS A 13 -3.60 -29.80 -25.12
CA LYS A 13 -3.42 -28.35 -25.00
C LYS A 13 -1.93 -28.04 -25.13
N HIS A 14 -1.54 -27.52 -26.30
CA HIS A 14 -0.24 -26.89 -26.47
C HIS A 14 -0.16 -25.68 -25.54
N HIS A 15 0.65 -25.81 -24.48
CA HIS A 15 1.08 -24.65 -23.71
C HIS A 15 2.21 -23.98 -24.51
N ASP A 16 1.86 -22.94 -25.24
CA ASP A 16 2.81 -22.03 -25.85
C ASP A 16 3.82 -21.55 -24.80
N GLY A 17 5.09 -21.84 -25.07
CA GLY A 17 6.22 -21.42 -24.26
C GLY A 17 6.32 -19.91 -24.28
N ILE A 18 5.81 -19.27 -23.23
CA ILE A 18 6.08 -17.87 -22.95
C ILE A 18 7.57 -17.78 -22.63
N ARG A 19 8.31 -17.17 -23.55
CA ARG A 19 9.72 -16.79 -23.36
C ARG A 19 9.71 -15.72 -22.27
N GLU A 20 9.99 -16.14 -21.03
CA GLU A 20 10.15 -15.27 -19.87
C GLU A 20 11.33 -14.33 -20.14
N GLU A 21 11.02 -13.18 -20.72
CA GLU A 21 11.95 -12.07 -20.81
C GLU A 21 12.09 -11.53 -19.39
N GLU A 22 13.18 -11.93 -18.75
CA GLU A 22 13.55 -11.63 -17.38
C GLU A 22 13.77 -10.12 -17.25
N ALA A 23 12.67 -9.39 -17.11
CA ALA A 23 12.68 -7.98 -16.75
C ALA A 23 13.36 -7.89 -15.39
N THR A 24 14.64 -7.50 -15.39
CA THR A 24 15.43 -7.15 -14.22
C THR A 24 14.80 -5.94 -13.56
N THR A 25 13.68 -6.17 -12.87
CA THR A 25 13.05 -5.21 -11.99
C THR A 25 14.05 -4.97 -10.88
N VAL A 26 14.52 -3.74 -10.74
CA VAL A 26 15.44 -3.37 -9.67
C VAL A 26 14.72 -3.63 -8.35
N THR A 27 15.04 -4.74 -7.70
CA THR A 27 14.30 -5.21 -6.51
C THR A 27 14.85 -4.64 -5.21
N THR A 28 15.96 -3.90 -5.28
CA THR A 28 16.65 -3.32 -4.14
C THR A 28 16.80 -1.80 -4.26
N LYS A 29 16.84 -1.11 -3.13
CA LYS A 29 17.03 0.34 -3.01
C LYS A 29 17.90 0.63 -1.77
N VAL A 30 18.68 1.69 -1.83
CA VAL A 30 19.51 2.16 -0.72
C VAL A 30 18.72 3.13 0.14
N CYS A 31 18.70 2.92 1.46
CA CYS A 31 18.05 3.83 2.41
C CYS A 31 18.89 5.10 2.58
N SER A 32 18.28 6.29 2.49
CA SER A 32 19.03 7.55 2.64
C SER A 32 19.55 7.82 4.06
N ASP A 33 18.96 7.17 5.08
CA ASP A 33 19.32 7.36 6.49
C ASP A 33 20.41 6.38 6.93
N CYS A 34 20.15 5.07 6.82
CA CYS A 34 21.11 4.05 7.25
C CYS A 34 22.09 3.59 6.16
N GLN A 35 21.94 4.08 4.92
CA GLN A 35 22.82 3.80 3.76
C GLN A 35 23.01 2.31 3.42
N ARG A 36 22.08 1.44 3.84
CA ARG A 36 22.11 0.01 3.53
C ARG A 36 21.22 -0.29 2.32
N GLU A 37 21.72 -1.13 1.43
CA GLU A 37 20.92 -1.73 0.37
C GLU A 37 19.92 -2.73 0.96
N LYS A 38 18.65 -2.58 0.60
CA LYS A 38 17.56 -3.43 1.07
C LYS A 38 16.58 -3.68 -0.08
N SER A 39 15.86 -4.79 -0.03
CA SER A 39 14.77 -5.04 -0.98
C SER A 39 13.69 -3.96 -0.89
N LEU A 40 13.05 -3.60 -2.00
CA LEU A 40 11.89 -2.70 -2.09
C LEU A 40 10.76 -3.08 -1.12
N ARG A 41 10.63 -4.37 -0.75
CA ARG A 41 9.69 -4.84 0.28
C ARG A 41 9.92 -4.23 1.67
N ASN A 42 11.14 -3.78 1.94
CA ASN A 42 11.55 -3.08 3.16
C ASN A 42 11.31 -1.58 3.12
N PHE A 43 10.74 -1.04 2.03
CA PHE A 43 10.37 0.35 1.90
C PHE A 43 8.84 0.47 1.90
N THR A 44 8.32 1.55 2.48
CA THR A 44 6.88 1.83 2.44
C THR A 44 6.52 2.31 1.04
N ARG A 45 5.39 1.85 0.49
CA ARG A 45 4.86 2.36 -0.77
C ARG A 45 4.42 3.82 -0.60
N LEU A 46 4.87 4.67 -1.51
CA LEU A 46 4.56 6.09 -1.52
C LEU A 46 4.16 6.49 -2.94
N ILE A 47 2.85 6.67 -3.16
CA ILE A 47 2.27 6.93 -4.50
C ILE A 47 2.77 8.26 -5.08
N SER A 48 3.09 9.23 -4.22
CA SER A 48 3.62 10.52 -4.64
C SER A 48 5.09 10.49 -5.08
N SER A 49 5.82 9.39 -4.83
CA SER A 49 7.21 9.24 -5.26
C SER A 49 7.28 8.73 -6.70
N PRO A 50 8.22 9.24 -7.53
CA PRO A 50 8.42 8.73 -8.90
C PRO A 50 8.72 7.22 -8.92
N ASP A 51 9.41 6.69 -7.90
CA ASP A 51 9.72 5.27 -7.77
C ASP A 51 8.60 4.44 -7.11
N GLY A 52 7.52 5.09 -6.67
CA GLY A 52 6.45 4.48 -5.89
C GLY A 52 6.84 4.02 -4.47
N HIS A 53 8.05 4.33 -4.00
CA HIS A 53 8.58 3.87 -2.71
C HIS A 53 9.26 5.00 -1.94
N HIS A 54 9.10 5.00 -0.62
CA HIS A 54 9.74 5.96 0.29
C HIS A 54 11.28 5.94 0.18
N PHE A 55 11.93 7.06 0.50
CA PHE A 55 13.41 7.17 0.51
C PHE A 55 14.05 6.52 1.76
N LEU A 56 13.23 6.25 2.78
CA LEU A 56 13.62 5.58 4.02
C LEU A 56 13.10 4.16 4.06
N CYS A 57 13.92 3.24 4.58
CA CYS A 57 13.45 1.89 4.90
C CYS A 57 12.44 1.94 6.05
N ARG A 58 11.63 0.89 6.20
CA ARG A 58 10.55 0.79 7.20
C ARG A 58 11.04 1.01 8.63
N ALA A 59 12.24 0.56 8.97
CA ALA A 59 12.85 0.79 10.28
C ALA A 59 13.14 2.28 10.51
N CYS A 60 13.95 2.91 9.66
CA CYS A 60 14.27 4.34 9.74
C CYS A 60 13.01 5.21 9.65
N ASN A 61 12.03 4.81 8.83
CA ASN A 61 10.75 5.51 8.73
C ASN A 61 9.95 5.40 10.03
N ALA A 62 9.92 4.25 10.69
CA ALA A 62 9.28 4.08 11.99
C ALA A 62 9.97 4.92 13.07
N GLU A 63 11.30 4.96 13.09
CA GLU A 63 12.08 5.81 13.99
C GLU A 63 11.82 7.30 13.73
N TRP A 64 11.81 7.72 12.46
CA TRP A 64 11.48 9.09 12.06
C TRP A 64 10.06 9.46 12.48
N ILE A 65 9.08 8.59 12.24
CA ILE A 65 7.70 8.77 12.70
C ILE A 65 7.65 8.84 14.23
N ALA A 66 8.39 8.00 14.96
CA ALA A 66 8.43 8.04 16.42
C ALA A 66 9.02 9.37 16.93
N ARG A 67 10.05 9.88 16.27
CA ARG A 67 10.64 11.21 16.54
C ARG A 67 9.65 12.35 16.25
N CYS A 68 8.93 12.28 15.13
CA CYS A 68 8.01 13.33 14.68
C CYS A 68 6.63 13.28 15.36
N LYS A 69 6.15 12.11 15.79
CA LYS A 69 4.87 11.96 16.52
C LYS A 69 4.85 12.73 17.84
N GLY A 70 6.01 13.02 18.45
CA GLY A 70 6.09 13.93 19.59
C GLY A 70 5.90 15.42 19.24
N GLN A 71 5.99 15.79 17.96
CA GLN A 71 5.96 17.17 17.47
C GLN A 71 4.68 17.52 16.70
N THR A 72 3.97 16.55 16.11
CA THR A 72 2.75 16.79 15.33
C THR A 72 1.58 17.35 16.13
N TYR A 73 1.57 17.26 17.47
CA TYR A 73 0.50 17.85 18.28
C TYR A 73 0.80 19.29 18.71
N LYS A 74 2.08 19.71 18.68
CA LYS A 74 2.48 21.06 19.10
C LYS A 74 2.08 22.13 18.08
N HIS A 75 2.22 21.85 16.78
CA HIS A 75 1.87 22.82 15.73
C HIS A 75 0.36 23.01 15.52
N LEU A 76 -0.47 22.08 16.01
CA LEU A 76 -1.93 22.15 15.92
C LEU A 76 -2.59 22.76 17.17
N GLY A 77 -1.80 23.14 18.18
CA GLY A 77 -2.32 23.71 19.43
C GLY A 77 -3.19 22.75 20.26
N LEU A 78 -3.25 21.46 19.89
CA LEU A 78 -4.09 20.48 20.56
C LEU A 78 -3.34 19.90 21.75
N SER A 79 -3.99 19.93 22.92
CA SER A 79 -3.49 19.30 24.12
C SER A 79 -3.35 17.78 23.91
N ARG A 80 -2.50 17.15 24.76
CA ARG A 80 -2.33 15.68 24.79
C ARG A 80 -3.68 14.95 24.97
N MET A 81 -4.62 15.57 25.70
CA MET A 81 -5.97 15.05 25.94
C MET A 81 -6.83 15.07 24.67
N GLU A 82 -6.90 16.21 23.98
CA GLU A 82 -7.67 16.36 22.72
C GLU A 82 -7.14 15.44 21.61
N SER A 83 -5.82 15.24 21.58
CA SER A 83 -5.18 14.32 20.64
C SER A 83 -5.54 12.85 20.93
N LEU A 84 -5.69 12.49 22.21
CA LEU A 84 -6.14 11.15 22.62
C LEU A 84 -7.61 10.93 22.27
N GLU A 85 -8.46 11.94 22.44
CA GLU A 85 -9.89 11.87 22.08
C GLU A 85 -10.12 11.76 20.57
N ARG A 86 -9.41 12.54 19.75
CA ARG A 86 -9.46 12.39 18.28
C ARG A 86 -8.88 11.07 17.80
N SER A 87 -7.90 10.50 18.53
CA SER A 87 -7.37 9.17 18.22
C SER A 87 -8.39 8.06 18.53
N LYS A 88 -9.30 8.26 19.49
CA LYS A 88 -10.39 7.31 19.79
C LYS A 88 -11.47 7.30 18.71
N THR A 89 -11.74 8.44 18.07
CA THR A 89 -12.75 8.54 17.00
C THR A 89 -12.26 8.05 15.63
N CYS A 90 -10.96 7.80 15.46
CA CYS A 90 -10.40 7.26 14.22
C CYS A 90 -10.48 5.71 14.11
N ASN A 91 -11.34 5.06 14.90
CA ASN A 91 -11.76 3.69 14.64
C ASN A 91 -13.02 3.67 13.75
N ARG A 92 -12.81 3.95 12.47
CA ARG A 92 -13.42 3.21 11.35
C ARG A 92 -14.97 3.08 11.32
N SER A 93 -15.74 4.12 11.62
CA SER A 93 -17.22 4.06 11.44
C SER A 93 -17.93 5.34 10.99
N ASP A 94 -17.42 6.55 11.26
CA ASP A 94 -18.17 7.81 11.03
C ASP A 94 -17.94 8.49 9.66
N LEU A 95 -17.47 7.74 8.66
CA LEU A 95 -17.37 8.23 7.27
C LEU A 95 -18.64 7.91 6.45
N MET A 96 -19.77 7.71 7.13
CA MET A 96 -21.08 7.47 6.52
C MET A 96 -22.17 8.16 7.35
N ARG A 97 -22.37 9.47 7.15
CA ARG A 97 -23.66 10.18 7.28
C ARG A 97 -23.46 11.67 6.93
N THR A 98 -23.75 12.05 5.69
CA THR A 98 -25.02 12.55 5.13
C THR A 98 -24.87 14.04 4.82
N ASP A 99 -24.80 14.33 3.53
CA ASP A 99 -25.70 15.24 2.83
C ASP A 99 -26.36 16.34 3.65
N THR A 100 -26.08 17.60 3.28
CA THR A 100 -27.04 18.67 2.98
C THR A 100 -26.37 20.04 3.12
N TYR A 101 -25.51 20.41 2.17
CA TYR A 101 -25.27 21.83 1.92
C TYR A 101 -26.48 22.39 1.16
N GLY A 102 -27.53 22.73 1.92
CA GLY A 102 -28.59 23.61 1.46
C GLY A 102 -27.99 24.99 1.20
N ARG A 103 -27.99 25.40 -0.07
CA ARG A 103 -27.65 26.77 -0.49
C ARG A 103 -28.93 27.60 -0.41
N PRO A 104 -28.92 28.78 0.24
CA PRO A 104 -30.11 29.64 0.32
C PRO A 104 -30.48 30.17 -1.07
N GLU A 105 -31.79 30.17 -1.36
CA GLU A 105 -32.39 30.82 -2.53
C GLU A 105 -32.40 32.35 -2.31
N ASP A 106 -32.09 33.08 -3.39
CA ASP A 106 -32.25 34.55 -3.50
C ASP A 106 -33.39 34.83 -4.49
#